data_AF-A0A1V9GDG9-F1
#
_entry.id   AF-A0A1V9GDG9-F1
#
_cell.length_a   1.000
_cell.length_b   1.000
_cell.length_c   1.000
_cell.angle_alpha   90.00
_cell.angle_beta   90.00
_cell.angle_gamma   90.00
#
_symmetry.space_group_name_H-M   'P 1'
#
loop_
_entity.id
_entity.type
_entity.pdbx_description
1 polymer ?
#
loop_
_entity_poly.entity_id
_entity_poly.type
_entity_poly.pdbx_seq_one_letter_code
_entity_poly.pdbx_strand_id
1 'polypeptide(L)'
;MEELQTKTLDLKVNGNTVTCEIKERDFGDMIVFDVFSKGNYLFTITQGGDVLFNQYEVAHQQTIMDPRELNEVIEHVKEKIATDPNNP
;
A
#
# COMPACT_ATOMS: atom_id res chain seq x y z
N MET A 1 12.42 -15.06 1.76
CA MET A 1 11.67 -13.81 1.71
C MET A 1 12.64 -12.78 1.18
N GLU A 2 12.66 -12.58 -0.13
CA GLU A 2 13.44 -11.50 -0.75
C GLU A 2 12.54 -10.25 -0.74
N GLU A 3 13.00 -9.14 -0.15
CA GLU A 3 12.34 -7.84 -0.32
C GLU A 3 12.61 -7.37 -1.75
N LEU A 4 11.70 -7.72 -2.65
CA LEU A 4 11.76 -7.33 -4.04
C LEU A 4 11.21 -5.90 -4.11
N GLN A 5 12.09 -4.90 -4.08
CA GLN A 5 11.79 -3.51 -4.44
C GLN A 5 10.84 -2.71 -3.50
N THR A 6 11.34 -1.56 -3.04
CA THR A 6 10.50 -0.51 -2.41
C THR A 6 10.29 0.61 -3.41
N LYS A 7 9.04 1.05 -3.58
CA LYS A 7 8.66 2.19 -4.43
C LYS A 7 8.04 3.28 -3.57
N THR A 8 8.44 4.52 -3.78
CA THR A 8 7.82 5.68 -3.14
C THR A 8 6.88 6.35 -4.12
N LEU A 9 5.68 6.70 -3.67
CA LEU A 9 4.63 7.32 -4.47
C LEU A 9 4.03 8.51 -3.73
N ASP A 10 4.05 9.68 -4.36
CA ASP A 10 3.36 10.86 -3.85
C ASP A 10 1.97 10.94 -4.46
N LEU A 11 0.95 10.85 -3.62
CA LEU A 11 -0.46 10.88 -3.99
C LEU A 11 -1.08 12.22 -3.60
N LYS A 12 -1.90 12.80 -4.48
CA LYS A 12 -2.72 13.96 -4.12
C LYS A 12 -4.09 13.50 -3.66
N VAL A 13 -4.35 13.63 -2.37
CA VAL A 13 -5.58 13.18 -1.70
C VAL A 13 -6.21 14.38 -1.01
N ASN A 14 -7.44 14.74 -1.36
CA ASN A 14 -8.16 15.90 -0.81
C ASN A 14 -7.35 17.22 -0.75
N GLY A 15 -6.49 17.46 -1.73
CA GLY A 15 -5.64 18.67 -1.80
C GLY A 15 -4.33 18.60 -1.00
N ASN A 16 -4.13 17.53 -0.23
CA ASN A 16 -2.88 17.22 0.48
C ASN A 16 -2.03 16.23 -0.33
N THR A 17 -0.71 16.30 -0.17
CA THR A 17 0.18 15.25 -0.67
C THR A 17 0.40 14.20 0.40
N VAL A 18 0.06 12.95 0.10
CA VAL A 18 0.32 11.77 0.91
C VAL A 18 1.44 10.98 0.24
N THR A 19 2.60 10.92 0.91
CA THR A 19 3.71 10.06 0.48
C THR A 19 3.48 8.65 1.01
N CYS A 20 3.44 7.70 0.10
CA CYS A 20 3.30 6.28 0.37
C CYS A 20 4.58 5.52 0.00
N GLU A 21 4.96 4.56 0.82
CA GLU A 21 6.00 3.58 0.54
C GLU A 21 5.32 2.24 0.28
N ILE A 22 5.56 1.69 -0.90
CA ILE A 22 5.00 0.42 -1.35
C ILE A 22 6.13 -0.60 -1.35
N LYS A 23 5.99 -1.63 -0.53
CA LYS A 23 6.95 -2.73 -0.41
C LYS A 23 6.33 -3.99 -0.97
N GLU A 24 6.93 -4.55 -2.01
CA GLU A 24 6.48 -5.82 -2.56
C GLU A 24 7.06 -6.99 -1.76
N ARG A 25 6.21 -8.00 -1.54
CA ARG A 25 6.57 -9.26 -0.89
C ARG A 25 6.08 -10.42 -1.73
N ASP A 26 6.98 -11.33 -2.02
CA ASP A 26 6.70 -12.58 -2.70
C ASP A 26 6.57 -13.73 -1.69
N PHE A 27 5.40 -14.37 -1.67
CA PHE A 27 5.10 -15.56 -0.87
C PHE A 27 5.17 -16.87 -1.68
N GLY A 28 5.60 -16.79 -2.95
CA GLY A 28 5.78 -17.90 -3.88
C GLY A 28 4.52 -18.19 -4.70
N ASP A 29 3.36 -18.31 -4.06
CA ASP A 29 2.05 -18.48 -4.71
C ASP A 29 1.26 -17.17 -4.82
N MET A 30 1.71 -16.11 -4.14
CA MET A 30 1.05 -14.82 -4.08
C MET A 30 2.07 -13.69 -3.94
N ILE A 31 1.92 -12.66 -4.76
CA ILE A 31 2.61 -11.39 -4.60
C ILE A 31 1.65 -10.39 -3.93
N VAL A 32 2.16 -9.72 -2.90
CA VAL A 32 1.44 -8.66 -2.20
C VAL A 32 2.30 -7.41 -2.07
N PHE A 33 1.64 -6.28 -1.84
CA PHE A 33 2.25 -4.98 -1.70
C PHE A 33 1.78 -4.35 -0.41
N ASP A 34 2.71 -4.09 0.51
CA ASP A 34 2.39 -3.36 1.72
C ASP A 34 2.60 -1.88 1.51
N VAL A 35 1.58 -1.13 1.89
CA VAL A 35 1.55 0.31 1.74
C VAL A 35 1.71 0.93 3.11
N PHE A 36 2.73 1.77 3.23
CA PHE A 36 3.03 2.54 4.42
C PHE A 36 2.91 4.03 4.12
N SER A 37 2.64 4.84 5.13
CA SER A 37 2.83 6.28 5.06
C SER A 37 3.49 6.80 6.34
N LYS A 38 4.60 7.52 6.19
CA LYS A 38 5.40 8.04 7.31
C LYS A 38 5.76 6.95 8.33
N GLY A 39 6.10 5.75 7.85
CA GLY A 39 6.41 4.59 8.68
C GLY A 39 5.21 3.85 9.30
N ASN A 40 3.97 4.31 9.06
CA ASN A 40 2.76 3.64 9.54
C ASN A 40 2.16 2.73 8.47
N TYR A 41 1.90 1.47 8.81
CA TYR A 41 1.23 0.52 7.92
C TYR A 41 -0.21 0.94 7.58
N LEU A 42 -0.55 1.16 6.32
CA LEU A 42 -1.93 1.51 5.96
C LEU A 42 -2.73 0.25 5.65
N PHE A 43 -2.25 -0.56 4.72
CA PHE A 43 -2.89 -1.78 4.26
C PHE A 43 -1.89 -2.61 3.45
N THR A 44 -2.27 -3.85 3.18
CA THR A 44 -1.64 -4.72 2.20
C THR A 44 -2.60 -4.86 1.03
N ILE A 45 -2.09 -4.93 -0.19
CA ILE A 45 -2.89 -5.20 -1.37
C ILE A 45 -2.29 -6.34 -2.19
N THR A 46 -3.11 -7.27 -2.65
CA THR A 46 -2.64 -8.35 -3.52
C THR A 46 -2.38 -7.80 -4.92
N GLN A 47 -1.60 -8.52 -5.72
CA GLN A 47 -1.46 -8.20 -7.14
C GLN A 47 -2.81 -8.16 -7.89
N GLY A 48 -3.79 -8.94 -7.44
CA GLY A 48 -5.17 -8.92 -7.96
C GLY A 48 -6.02 -7.71 -7.51
N GLY A 49 -5.50 -6.87 -6.62
CA GLY A 49 -6.18 -5.67 -6.13
C GLY A 49 -7.02 -5.87 -4.86
N ASP A 50 -6.98 -7.05 -4.24
CA ASP A 50 -7.67 -7.31 -2.97
C ASP A 50 -6.96 -6.62 -1.82
N VAL A 51 -7.70 -5.85 -1.03
CA VAL A 51 -7.16 -5.11 0.11
C VAL A 51 -7.28 -5.96 1.38
N LEU A 52 -6.17 -6.10 2.08
CA LEU A 52 -6.02 -6.86 3.32
C LEU A 52 -5.50 -5.92 4.42
N PHE A 53 -5.92 -6.16 5.65
CA PHE A 53 -5.43 -5.44 6.82
C PHE A 53 -4.77 -6.41 7.80
N ASN A 54 -3.48 -6.20 8.06
CA ASN A 54 -2.78 -6.94 9.09
C ASN A 54 -3.12 -6.38 10.48
N GLN A 55 -3.89 -7.14 11.25
CA GLN A 55 -4.36 -6.73 12.57
C GLN A 55 -3.22 -6.39 13.54
N TYR A 56 -2.08 -7.11 13.48
CA TYR A 56 -0.95 -6.85 14.37
C TYR A 56 -0.31 -5.49 14.08
N GLU A 57 -0.10 -5.16 12.81
CA GLU A 57 0.47 -3.88 12.39
C GLU A 57 -0.47 -2.71 12.73
N VAL A 58 -1.77 -2.88 12.47
CA VAL A 58 -2.80 -1.86 12.75
C VAL A 58 -2.93 -1.60 14.26
N ALA A 59 -2.81 -2.63 15.11
CA ALA A 59 -2.96 -2.49 16.56
C ALA A 59 -1.85 -1.64 17.22
N HIS A 60 -0.70 -1.48 16.56
CA HIS A 60 0.42 -0.66 17.07
C HIS A 60 0.38 0.79 16.57
N GLN A 61 -0.65 1.16 15.81
CA GLN A 61 -0.75 2.51 15.28
C GLN A 61 -1.28 3.49 16.31
N GLN A 62 -0.58 4.61 16.46
CA GLN A 62 -1.00 5.71 17.32
C GLN A 62 -1.98 6.67 16.64
N THR A 63 -2.07 6.62 15.30
CA THR A 63 -2.87 7.54 14.49
C THR A 63 -3.57 6.79 13.36
N ILE A 64 -4.88 6.98 13.23
CA ILE A 64 -5.71 6.39 12.18
C ILE A 64 -5.94 7.45 11.10
N MET A 65 -5.67 7.11 9.83
CA MET A 65 -5.96 7.96 8.67
C MET A 65 -7.49 8.11 8.49
N ASP A 66 -7.95 9.26 7.98
CA ASP A 66 -9.38 9.43 7.64
C ASP A 66 -9.78 8.35 6.61
N PRO A 67 -10.87 7.59 6.83
CA PRO A 67 -11.26 6.51 5.92
C PRO A 67 -11.51 6.94 4.46
N ARG A 68 -11.87 8.20 4.22
CA ARG A 68 -12.06 8.73 2.86
C ARG A 68 -10.72 8.95 2.18
N GLU A 69 -9.76 9.49 2.90
CA GLU A 69 -8.37 9.63 2.42
C GLU A 69 -7.76 8.25 2.16
N LEU A 70 -8.00 7.29 3.05
CA LEU A 70 -7.54 5.92 2.88
C LEU A 70 -8.13 5.28 1.62
N ASN A 71 -9.41 5.47 1.35
CA ASN A 71 -10.03 4.97 0.11
C ASN A 71 -9.40 5.57 -1.14
N GLU A 72 -9.12 6.88 -1.17
CA GLU A 72 -8.43 7.52 -2.30
C GLU A 72 -7.01 6.95 -2.48
N VAL A 73 -6.28 6.74 -1.38
CA VAL A 73 -4.95 6.08 -1.43
C VAL A 73 -5.06 4.68 -2.01
N ILE A 74 -6.03 3.87 -1.56
CA ILE A 74 -6.26 2.51 -2.05
C ILE A 74 -6.48 2.51 -3.57
N GLU A 75 -7.36 3.37 -4.08
CA GLU A 75 -7.67 3.39 -5.52
C GLU A 75 -6.47 3.84 -6.35
N HIS A 76 -5.71 4.84 -5.91
CA HIS A 76 -4.48 5.25 -6.62
C HIS A 76 -3.39 4.19 -6.58
N VAL A 77 -3.22 3.49 -5.47
CA VAL A 77 -2.25 2.39 -5.38
C VAL A 77 -2.68 1.23 -6.29
N LYS A 78 -3.96 0.86 -6.33
CA LYS A 78 -4.51 -0.14 -7.25
C LYS A 78 -4.20 0.19 -8.70
N GLU A 79 -4.54 1.40 -9.13
CA GLU A 79 -4.27 1.87 -10.49
C GLU A 79 -2.78 1.80 -10.80
N LYS A 80 -1.92 2.17 -9.84
CA LYS A 80 -0.47 2.14 -10.03
C LYS A 80 0.08 0.72 -10.16
N ILE A 81 -0.40 -0.20 -9.34
CA ILE A 81 -0.03 -1.63 -9.37
C ILE A 81 -0.47 -2.27 -10.68
N ALA A 82 -1.71 -1.99 -11.13
CA ALA A 82 -2.28 -2.55 -12.36
C ALA A 82 -1.61 -2.01 -13.64
N THR A 83 -1.02 -0.81 -13.58
CA THR A 83 -0.38 -0.16 -14.73
C THR A 83 1.15 -0.31 -14.73
N ASP A 84 1.74 -0.95 -13.73
CA ASP A 84 3.18 -1.19 -13.70
C ASP A 84 3.54 -2.37 -14.61
N PRO A 85 4.26 -2.13 -15.73
CA PRO A 85 4.60 -3.19 -16.69
C PRO A 85 5.62 -4.21 -16.16
N ASN A 86 6.20 -3.96 -14.98
CA ASN A 86 7.12 -4.89 -14.31
C ASN A 86 6.42 -5.73 -13.23
N ASN A 87 5.10 -5.58 -13.09
CA ASN A 87 4.30 -6.40 -12.20
C ASN A 87 3.78 -7.61 -13.03
N PRO A 88 4.28 -8.83 -12.80
CA PRO A 88 4.15 -9.97 -13.72
C PRO A 88 2.72 -10.51 -13.95
#